data_AF-V9LJD0-F1
#
_entry.id   AF-V9LJD0-F1
#
_cell.length_a   1.000
_cell.length_b   1.000
_cell.length_c   1.000
_cell.angle_alpha   90.00
_cell.angle_beta   90.00
_cell.angle_gamma   90.00
#
_symmetry.space_group_name_H-M   'P 1'
#
loop_
_entity.id
_entity.type
_entity.pdbx_description
1 polymer ?
#
loop_
_entity_poly.entity_id
_entity_poly.type
_entity_poly.pdbx_seq_one_letter_code
_entity_poly.pdbx_strand_id
1 'polypeptide(L)' 'MDNQASALYAAQPERLYIIHNGTIIYKSGLGPWGYKPEEVRGVLHTLE' A
#
# COMPACT_ATOMS: atom_id res chain seq x y z
N MET A 1 -7.00 -21.36 5.17
CA MET A 1 -6.98 -20.19 4.27
C MET A 1 -5.57 -19.64 4.30
N ASP A 2 -4.81 -19.82 3.23
CA ASP A 2 -3.48 -19.21 3.12
C ASP A 2 -3.65 -17.81 2.51
N ASN A 3 -3.41 -16.77 3.30
CA ASN A 3 -3.53 -15.40 2.81
C ASN A 3 -2.22 -15.01 2.12
N GLN A 4 -1.98 -15.61 0.95
CA GLN A 4 -0.75 -15.43 0.18
C GLN A 4 -0.48 -13.95 -0.12
N ALA A 5 -1.52 -13.16 -0.41
CA ALA A 5 -1.37 -11.72 -0.60
C ALA A 5 -0.85 -11.04 0.67
N SER A 6 -1.42 -11.36 1.84
CA SER A 6 -0.95 -10.81 3.11
C SER A 6 0.48 -11.23 3.44
N ALA A 7 0.87 -12.45 3.11
CA ALA A 7 2.24 -12.94 3.29
C ALA A 7 3.22 -12.23 2.34
N LEU A 8 2.91 -12.18 1.04
CA LEU A 8 3.77 -11.58 0.01
C LEU A 8 3.91 -10.06 0.16
N TYR A 9 2.84 -9.37 0.57
CA TYR A 9 2.84 -7.91 0.73
C TYR A 9 3.09 -7.46 2.19
N ALA A 10 3.30 -8.40 3.13
CA ALA A 10 3.42 -8.11 4.55
C ALA A 10 2.33 -7.12 5.01
N ALA A 11 1.07 -7.48 4.76
CA ALA A 11 -0.09 -6.60 4.90
C ALA A 11 -0.66 -6.56 6.32
N GLN A 12 -0.09 -7.30 7.27
CA GLN A 12 -0.50 -7.27 8.68
C GLN A 12 0.34 -6.25 9.49
N PRO A 13 -0.25 -5.49 10.43
CA PRO A 13 -1.68 -5.44 10.76
C PRO A 13 -2.53 -4.82 9.63
N GLU A 14 -2.02 -3.77 8.99
CA GLU A 14 -2.56 -3.16 7.78
C GLU A 14 -1.44 -2.41 7.05
N ARG A 15 -1.55 -2.29 5.72
CA ARG A 15 -0.62 -1.55 4.87
C ARG A 15 -1.28 -1.18 3.54
N LEU A 16 -1.03 0.03 3.07
CA LEU A 16 -1.46 0.52 1.76
C LEU A 16 -0.32 0.38 0.74
N TYR A 17 -0.67 -0.01 -0.47
CA TYR A 17 0.24 -0.11 -1.61
C TYR A 17 -0.41 0.51 -2.84
N ILE A 18 0.39 1.14 -3.70
CA ILE A 18 -0.03 1.48 -5.07
C ILE A 18 0.89 0.73 -6.02
N ILE A 19 0.28 -0.06 -6.90
CA ILE A 19 0.95 -0.80 -7.96
C ILE A 19 0.54 -0.17 -9.28
N HIS A 20 1.53 0.27 -10.07
CA HIS A 20 1.31 0.85 -11.39
C HIS A 20 2.26 0.18 -12.38
N ASN A 21 1.74 -0.30 -13.51
CA ASN A 21 2.48 -1.04 -14.53
C ASN A 21 3.35 -2.19 -13.94
N GLY A 22 2.79 -2.93 -12.99
CA GLY A 22 3.47 -4.06 -12.33
C GLY A 22 4.53 -3.67 -11.29
N THR A 23 4.75 -2.38 -11.04
CA THR A 23 5.75 -1.88 -10.07
C THR A 23 5.05 -1.27 -8.86
N ILE A 24 5.57 -1.54 -7.66
CA ILE A 24 5.13 -0.88 -6.43
C ILE A 24 5.73 0.53 -6.41
N ILE A 25 4.88 1.55 -6.58
CA ILE A 25 5.29 2.96 -6.58
C ILE A 25 5.03 3.66 -5.23
N TYR A 26 4.23 3.04 -4.38
CA TYR A 26 3.99 3.50 -3.02
C TYR A 26 3.77 2.31 -2.09
N LYS A 27 4.34 2.40 -0.88
CA LYS A 27 4.19 1.47 0.23
C LYS A 27 4.09 2.27 1.51
N SER A 28 2.96 2.15 2.21
CA SER A 28 2.77 2.86 3.47
C SER A 28 3.60 2.25 4.61
N GLY A 29 3.69 3.01 5.71
CA GLY A 29 4.15 2.47 7.00
C GLY A 29 3.21 1.36 7.52
N LEU A 30 3.63 0.70 8.62
CA LEU A 30 2.78 -0.24 9.34
C LEU A 30 1.60 0.53 9.98
N GLY A 31 0.38 0.02 9.86
CA GLY A 31 -0.74 0.62 10.59
C GLY A 31 -0.70 0.36 12.10
N PRO A 32 -1.51 1.10 12.89
CA PRO A 32 -2.44 2.16 12.45
C PRO A 32 -1.73 3.48 12.07
N TRP A 33 -0.50 3.71 12.54
CA TRP A 33 0.22 4.99 12.32
C TRP A 33 0.62 5.25 10.86
N GLY A 34 0.81 4.19 10.08
CA GLY A 34 1.11 4.28 8.65
C GLY A 34 -0.12 4.39 7.74
N TYR A 35 -1.35 4.36 8.29
CA TYR A 35 -2.56 4.49 7.50
C TYR A 35 -2.84 5.96 7.18
N LYS A 36 -2.27 6.42 6.06
CA LYS A 36 -2.31 7.81 5.61
C LYS A 36 -2.92 7.95 4.22
N PRO A 37 -4.26 7.97 4.10
CA PRO A 37 -4.95 8.10 2.81
C PRO A 37 -4.57 9.35 2.01
N GLU A 38 -4.13 10.41 2.69
CA GLU A 38 -3.63 11.64 2.08
C GLU A 38 -2.36 11.43 1.26
N GLU A 39 -1.44 10.56 1.71
CA GLU A 39 -0.24 10.20 0.94
C GLU A 39 -0.63 9.39 -0.31
N VAL A 40 -1.59 8.46 -0.17
CA VAL A 40 -2.15 7.70 -1.30
C VAL A 40 -2.79 8.64 -2.32
N ARG A 41 -3.63 9.59 -1.87
CA ARG A 41 -4.23 10.60 -2.75
C ARG A 41 -3.17 11.43 -3.47
N GLY A 42 -2.12 11.85 -2.76
CA GLY A 42 -1.00 12.58 -3.35
C GLY A 42 -0.33 11.81 -4.48
N VAL A 43 -0.04 10.51 -4.26
CA VAL A 43 0.55 9.67 -5.31
C VAL A 43 -0.41 9.48 -6.48
N LEU A 44 -1.71 9.23 -6.24
CA LEU A 44 -2.67 9.04 -7.33
C LEU A 44 -2.82 10.29 -8.20
N HIS A 45 -2.75 11.49 -7.63
CA HIS A 45 -2.77 12.75 -8.38
C HIS A 45 -1.55 12.94 -9.29
N THR A 46 -0.42 12.31 -8.97
CA THR A 46 0.78 12.34 -9.84
C THR A 46 0.70 11.38 -11.03
N LEU A 47 -0.30 10.51 -11.07
CA LEU A 47 -0.52 9.53 -12.15
C LEU A 47 -1.61 9.96 -13.13
N GLU A 48 -2.30 11.07 -12.86
CA GLU A 48 -3.21 11.74 -13.81
C GLU A 48 -2.43 12.46 -14.91
#